data_AF-A0A957HEB2-F1
#
_entry.id   AF-A0A957HEB2-F1
#
_cell.length_a   1.000
_cell.length_b   1.000
_cell.length_c   1.000
_cell.angle_alpha   90.00
_cell.angle_beta   90.00
_cell.angle_gamma   90.00
#
_symmetry.space_group_name_H-M   'P 1'
#
loop_
_entity.id
_entity.type
_entity.pdbx_description
1 polymer ?
#
loop_
_entity_poly.entity_id
_entity_poly.type
_entity_poly.pdbx_seq_one_letter_code
_entity_poly.pdbx_strand_id
1 'polypeptide(L)'
;DMAAPPRHRRHLLPGIATGVAVPLIYEDQVYGVLDVQQNEDKSLNQTDIALLKSISRQVSAAIAQLRELQELRNTLEAQETTLKQQNMKLLRHEQNTLRATLDSWSSYLQQRGIDYMGFDFQDAQLSPDLRMELPESLREALTAGEITVSVDQNEQRRVNIPILLSGHMMGAMSFRLPPGASELSTHQRELVDGVVQRLALALENKRLLEQTRAQVERESLANAIGGVLLSAPDVQQILLLASEQFMDAVGAVQTRINIRPEPSETVEELS
;
A
#
# COMPACT_ATOMS: atom_id res chain seq x y z
N ASP A 1 71.23 10.15 32.86
CA ASP A 1 71.48 9.93 31.42
C ASP A 1 70.43 8.98 30.87
N MET A 2 69.65 9.28 29.83
CA MET A 2 69.51 10.43 28.95
C MET A 2 68.02 10.62 28.65
N ALA A 3 67.57 11.88 28.63
CA ALA A 3 66.22 12.26 28.23
C ALA A 3 65.97 11.92 26.76
N ALA A 4 64.86 11.25 26.48
CA ALA A 4 64.36 11.12 25.12
C ALA A 4 63.93 12.51 24.60
N PRO A 5 64.34 12.92 23.38
CA PRO A 5 63.99 14.24 22.86
C PRO A 5 62.47 14.31 22.56
N PRO A 6 61.80 15.46 22.81
CA PRO A 6 60.40 15.61 22.49
C PRO A 6 60.21 15.59 20.97
N ARG A 7 59.38 14.65 20.50
CA ARG A 7 59.03 14.45 19.10
C ARG A 7 58.04 15.53 18.63
N HIS A 8 58.41 16.24 17.56
CA HIS A 8 57.61 17.03 16.58
C HIS A 8 57.32 18.53 16.84
N ARG A 9 58.31 19.40 16.54
CA ARG A 9 58.09 20.80 16.11
C ARG A 9 57.77 20.87 14.61
N ARG A 10 56.59 20.43 14.17
CA ARG A 10 56.20 20.45 12.74
C ARG A 10 54.95 21.31 12.44
N HIS A 11 54.32 21.90 13.46
CA HIS A 11 53.12 22.73 13.32
C HIS A 11 53.37 24.24 13.54
N LEU A 12 54.58 24.63 13.98
CA LEU A 12 54.91 26.04 14.18
C LEU A 12 55.11 26.73 12.83
N LEU A 13 54.44 27.87 12.64
CA LEU A 13 54.60 28.69 11.43
C LEU A 13 56.00 29.35 11.37
N PRO A 14 56.51 29.68 10.17
CA PRO A 14 57.82 30.33 10.02
C PRO A 14 57.88 31.64 10.82
N GLY A 15 58.90 31.77 11.68
CA GLY A 15 59.08 32.92 12.58
C GLY A 15 58.61 32.68 14.02
N ILE A 16 57.78 31.68 14.30
CA ILE A 16 57.18 31.49 15.63
C ILE A 16 58.17 30.88 16.64
N ALA A 17 58.25 31.49 17.82
CA ALA A 17 59.20 31.14 18.88
C ALA A 17 58.63 30.13 19.90
N THR A 18 57.35 30.26 20.26
CA THR A 18 56.68 29.36 21.22
C THR A 18 55.23 29.08 20.80
N GLY A 19 54.71 27.93 21.20
CA GLY A 19 53.33 27.55 20.97
C GLY A 19 52.82 26.58 22.04
N VAL A 20 51.50 26.59 22.25
CA VAL A 20 50.78 25.72 23.18
C VAL A 20 49.56 25.15 22.47
N ALA A 21 49.44 23.82 22.53
CA ALA A 21 48.25 23.10 22.10
C ALA A 21 47.43 22.71 23.33
N VAL A 22 46.19 23.18 23.41
CA VAL A 22 45.25 22.84 24.46
C VAL A 22 44.11 22.00 23.86
N PRO A 23 43.85 20.78 24.34
CA PRO A 23 42.75 19.99 23.80
C PRO A 23 41.39 20.62 24.14
N LEU A 24 40.44 20.50 23.22
CA LEU A 24 39.04 20.84 23.42
C LEU A 24 38.31 19.58 23.90
N ILE A 25 38.09 19.48 25.21
CA ILE A 25 37.49 18.30 25.86
C ILE A 25 36.22 18.70 26.59
N TYR A 26 35.16 17.91 26.40
CA TYR A 26 33.91 18.00 27.14
C TYR A 26 33.39 16.58 27.42
N GLU A 27 33.00 16.29 28.68
CA GLU A 27 32.56 14.95 29.14
C GLU A 27 33.40 13.78 28.57
N ASP A 28 34.72 13.87 28.74
CA ASP A 28 35.72 12.89 28.29
C ASP A 28 35.82 12.66 26.76
N GLN A 29 35.10 13.42 25.94
CA GLN A 29 35.24 13.43 24.49
C GLN A 29 36.14 14.58 24.01
N VAL A 30 37.05 14.28 23.08
CA VAL A 30 37.92 15.27 22.42
C VAL A 30 37.23 15.80 21.17
N TYR A 31 36.89 17.09 21.15
CA TYR A 31 36.24 17.77 20.03
C TYR A 31 37.25 18.42 19.07
N GLY A 32 38.49 18.61 19.51
CA GLY A 32 39.57 19.21 18.72
C GLY A 32 40.75 19.65 19.57
N VAL A 33 41.61 20.51 19.00
CA VAL A 33 42.76 21.10 19.68
C VAL A 33 42.82 22.59 19.34
N LEU A 34 42.96 23.42 20.36
CA LEU A 34 43.26 24.84 20.25
C LEU A 34 44.78 25.02 20.24
N ASP A 35 45.34 25.33 19.07
CA ASP A 35 46.76 25.63 18.91
C ASP A 35 46.98 27.14 18.93
N VAL A 36 47.80 27.61 19.87
CA VAL A 36 48.11 29.03 20.07
C VAL A 36 49.60 29.21 19.93
N GLN A 37 50.00 30.08 19.01
CA GLN A 37 51.39 30.29 18.62
C GLN A 37 51.74 31.79 18.73
N GLN A 38 52.93 32.11 19.24
CA GLN A 38 53.41 33.49 19.38
C GLN A 38 54.79 33.70 18.75
N ASN A 39 54.96 34.89 18.17
CA ASN A 39 56.19 35.36 17.55
C ASN A 39 56.84 36.42 18.47
N GLU A 40 58.13 36.25 18.79
CA GLU A 40 59.01 37.09 19.68
C GLU A 40 58.87 37.02 21.23
N ASP A 41 59.92 37.52 21.92
CA ASP A 41 60.50 37.29 23.27
C ASP A 41 59.60 37.10 24.52
N LYS A 42 58.27 37.13 24.40
CA LYS A 42 57.36 36.92 25.52
C LYS A 42 56.87 35.48 25.55
N SER A 43 57.48 34.65 26.40
CA SER A 43 57.04 33.26 26.62
C SER A 43 55.67 33.22 27.31
N LEU A 44 54.80 32.30 26.88
CA LEU A 44 53.56 31.97 27.58
C LEU A 44 53.87 31.55 29.03
N ASN A 45 53.25 32.23 29.99
CA ASN A 45 53.39 31.92 31.41
C ASN A 45 52.24 31.02 31.90
N GLN A 46 52.27 30.59 33.17
CA GLN A 46 51.23 29.72 33.74
C GLN A 46 49.84 30.37 33.76
N THR A 47 49.74 31.69 33.90
CA THR A 47 48.48 32.44 33.87
C THR A 47 47.88 32.41 32.47
N ASP A 48 48.69 32.57 31.42
CA ASP A 48 48.26 32.48 30.03
C ASP A 48 47.75 31.06 29.72
N ILE A 49 48.46 30.02 30.18
CA ILE A 49 48.04 28.63 30.02
C ILE A 49 46.72 28.35 30.78
N ALA A 50 46.55 28.90 31.99
CA ALA A 50 45.33 28.74 32.77
C ALA A 50 44.13 29.42 32.09
N LEU A 51 44.34 30.60 31.49
CA LEU A 51 43.33 31.30 30.70
C LEU A 51 42.95 30.49 29.45
N LEU A 52 43.94 30.00 28.69
CA LEU A 52 43.71 29.16 27.51
C LEU A 52 42.95 27.87 27.84
N LYS A 53 43.23 27.24 28.99
CA LYS A 53 42.45 26.09 29.50
C LYS A 53 41.01 26.46 29.88
N SER A 54 40.78 27.67 30.39
CA SER A 54 39.43 28.15 30.71
C SER A 54 38.62 28.40 29.43
N ILE A 55 39.25 29.05 28.44
CA ILE A 55 38.67 29.29 27.13
C ILE A 55 38.40 27.97 26.42
N SER A 56 39.36 27.03 26.42
CA SER A 56 39.21 25.72 25.78
C SER A 56 37.99 24.98 26.33
N ARG A 57 37.76 25.02 27.64
CA ARG A 57 36.59 24.41 28.29
C ARG A 57 35.27 25.02 27.82
N GLN A 58 35.19 26.35 27.72
CA GLN A 58 33.98 27.05 27.25
C GLN A 58 33.71 26.76 25.77
N VAL A 59 34.76 26.80 24.94
CA VAL A 59 34.68 26.47 23.51
C VAL A 59 34.26 25.00 23.30
N SER A 60 34.79 24.08 24.11
CA SER A 60 34.44 22.66 24.03
C SER A 60 32.97 22.42 24.34
N ALA A 61 32.45 23.04 25.40
CA ALA A 61 31.03 22.94 25.76
C ALA A 61 30.12 23.49 24.65
N ALA A 62 30.49 24.63 24.03
CA ALA A 62 29.72 25.20 22.93
C ALA A 62 29.73 24.31 21.68
N ILE A 63 30.87 23.72 21.31
CA ILE A 63 30.96 22.79 20.17
C ILE A 63 30.14 21.52 20.45
N ALA A 64 30.21 20.98 21.66
CA ALA A 64 29.41 19.81 22.06
C ALA A 64 27.91 20.10 21.90
N GLN A 65 27.45 21.23 22.45
CA GLN A 65 26.05 21.64 22.35
C GLN A 65 25.59 21.84 20.90
N LEU A 66 26.43 22.42 20.04
CA LEU A 66 26.11 22.59 18.62
C LEU A 66 26.03 21.26 17.87
N ARG A 67 26.90 20.30 18.18
CA ARG A 67 26.85 18.94 17.59
C ARG A 67 25.60 18.19 18.03
N GLU A 68 25.26 18.24 19.33
CA GLU A 68 24.06 17.61 19.85
C GLU A 68 22.79 18.20 19.22
N LEU A 69 22.71 19.52 19.07
CA LEU A 69 21.61 20.18 18.36
C LEU A 69 21.53 19.77 16.88
N GLN A 70 22.68 19.59 16.22
CA GLN A 70 22.73 19.11 14.83
C GLN A 70 22.22 17.67 14.73
N GLU A 71 22.66 16.78 15.62
CA GLU A 71 22.22 15.38 15.67
C GLU A 71 20.72 15.26 15.95
N LEU A 72 20.20 16.08 16.87
CA LEU A 72 18.77 16.14 17.15
C LEU A 72 17.98 16.58 15.92
N ARG A 73 18.43 17.62 15.21
CA ARG A 73 17.80 18.09 13.96
C ARG A 73 17.79 17.02 12.87
N ASN A 74 18.94 16.37 12.65
CA ASN A 74 19.06 15.28 11.68
C ASN A 74 18.12 14.12 12.04
N THR A 75 18.00 13.81 13.33
CA THR A 75 17.10 12.77 13.83
C THR A 75 15.63 13.13 13.59
N LEU A 76 15.25 14.39 13.85
CA LEU A 76 13.89 14.87 13.59
C LEU A 76 13.54 14.83 12.10
N GLU A 77 14.44 15.28 11.21
CA GLU A 77 14.24 15.20 9.77
C GLU A 77 14.11 13.74 9.28
N ALA A 78 14.94 12.83 9.80
CA ALA A 78 14.83 11.41 9.52
C ALA A 78 13.50 10.80 10.01
N GLN A 79 13.01 11.23 11.18
CA GLN A 79 11.71 10.81 11.71
C GLN A 79 10.55 11.34 10.85
N GLU A 80 10.56 12.63 10.48
CA GLU A 80 9.52 13.22 9.64
C GLU A 80 9.43 12.55 8.27
N THR A 81 10.59 12.30 7.64
CA THR A 81 10.63 11.62 6.35
C THR A 81 10.10 10.19 6.46
N THR A 82 10.44 9.48 7.53
CA THR A 82 9.90 8.15 7.82
C THR A 82 8.39 8.18 8.00
N LEU A 83 7.86 9.12 8.78
CA LEU A 83 6.41 9.28 8.99
C LEU A 83 5.69 9.60 7.69
N LYS A 84 6.23 10.51 6.87
CA LYS A 84 5.68 10.82 5.53
C LYS A 84 5.64 9.57 4.64
N GLN A 85 6.70 8.77 4.64
CA GLN A 85 6.74 7.52 3.88
C GLN A 85 5.73 6.48 4.39
N GLN A 86 5.57 6.33 5.71
CA GLN A 86 4.59 5.44 6.31
C GLN A 86 3.16 5.85 5.96
N ASN A 87 2.83 7.14 6.09
CA ASN A 87 1.51 7.66 5.70
C ASN A 87 1.23 7.41 4.22
N MET A 88 2.19 7.67 3.34
CA MET A 88 2.02 7.38 1.91
C MET A 88 1.81 5.90 1.62
N LYS A 89 2.45 4.99 2.37
CA LYS A 89 2.21 3.55 2.24
C LYS A 89 0.80 3.17 2.70
N LEU A 90 0.32 3.72 3.81
CA LEU A 90 -1.04 3.50 4.30
C LEU A 90 -2.08 3.98 3.29
N LEU A 91 -1.96 5.21 2.80
CA LEU A 91 -2.86 5.75 1.79
C LEU A 91 -2.86 4.91 0.50
N ARG A 92 -1.69 4.45 0.04
CA ARG A 92 -1.61 3.55 -1.13
C ARG A 92 -2.26 2.20 -0.87
N HIS A 93 -2.05 1.62 0.31
CA HIS A 93 -2.65 0.34 0.66
C HIS A 93 -4.17 0.45 0.69
N GLU A 94 -4.69 1.51 1.32
CA GLU A 94 -6.11 1.84 1.31
C GLU A 94 -6.60 1.96 -0.14
N GLN A 95 -6.04 2.85 -0.97
CA GLN A 95 -6.47 2.99 -2.37
C GLN A 95 -6.44 1.69 -3.19
N ASN A 96 -5.50 0.78 -2.90
CA ASN A 96 -5.43 -0.52 -3.57
C ASN A 96 -6.54 -1.48 -3.09
N THR A 97 -6.85 -1.53 -1.79
CA THR A 97 -7.98 -2.34 -1.29
C THR A 97 -9.31 -1.80 -1.81
N LEU A 98 -9.42 -0.49 -1.93
CA LEU A 98 -10.56 0.21 -2.54
C LEU A 98 -10.76 -0.19 -4.01
N ARG A 99 -9.71 -0.10 -4.84
CA ARG A 99 -9.75 -0.50 -6.25
C ARG A 99 -10.06 -1.99 -6.43
N ALA A 100 -9.41 -2.85 -5.64
CA ALA A 100 -9.65 -4.28 -5.68
C ALA A 100 -11.12 -4.65 -5.39
N THR A 101 -11.79 -3.89 -4.52
CA THR A 101 -13.22 -4.11 -4.20
C THR A 101 -14.11 -3.78 -5.40
N LEU A 102 -13.86 -2.64 -6.08
CA LEU A 102 -14.62 -2.25 -7.29
C LEU A 102 -14.40 -3.23 -8.45
N ASP A 103 -13.15 -3.64 -8.68
CA ASP A 103 -12.80 -4.63 -9.71
C ASP A 103 -13.39 -6.01 -9.40
N SER A 104 -13.60 -6.33 -8.12
CA SER A 104 -14.17 -7.61 -7.72
C SER A 104 -15.66 -7.75 -8.05
N TRP A 105 -16.42 -6.66 -7.95
CA TRP A 105 -17.84 -6.65 -8.32
C TRP A 105 -18.02 -6.68 -9.83
N SER A 106 -17.23 -5.90 -10.59
CA SER A 106 -17.26 -5.94 -12.05
C SER A 106 -16.87 -7.33 -12.58
N SER A 107 -15.80 -7.93 -12.04
CA SER A 107 -15.36 -9.29 -12.39
C SER A 107 -16.43 -10.34 -12.04
N TYR A 108 -17.08 -10.20 -10.90
CA TYR A 108 -18.16 -11.10 -10.48
C TYR A 108 -19.37 -11.05 -11.42
N LEU A 109 -19.77 -9.86 -11.87
CA LEU A 109 -20.86 -9.68 -12.83
C LEU A 109 -20.47 -10.19 -14.23
N GLN A 110 -19.26 -9.87 -14.70
CA GLN A 110 -18.73 -10.34 -15.99
C GLN A 110 -18.62 -11.87 -16.08
N GLN A 111 -18.23 -12.56 -15.00
CA GLN A 111 -18.23 -14.02 -14.96
C GLN A 111 -19.61 -14.64 -15.17
N ARG A 112 -20.68 -13.86 -14.98
CA ARG A 112 -22.08 -14.26 -15.23
C ARG A 112 -22.63 -13.75 -16.56
N GLY A 113 -21.82 -13.04 -17.36
CA GLY A 113 -22.23 -12.45 -18.62
C GLY A 113 -23.26 -11.32 -18.46
N ILE A 114 -23.25 -10.61 -17.32
CA ILE A 114 -24.13 -9.48 -17.05
C ILE A 114 -23.30 -8.25 -16.68
N ASP A 115 -23.73 -7.07 -17.13
CA ASP A 115 -23.05 -5.80 -16.85
C ASP A 115 -23.62 -5.10 -15.60
N TYR A 116 -24.86 -5.41 -15.24
CA TYR A 116 -25.50 -4.95 -14.02
C TYR A 116 -26.49 -6.01 -13.52
N MET A 117 -26.83 -5.95 -12.23
CA MET A 117 -27.87 -6.76 -11.61
C MET A 117 -28.85 -5.83 -10.89
N GLY A 118 -30.10 -5.81 -11.35
CA GLY A 118 -31.16 -5.01 -10.76
C GLY A 118 -32.39 -5.85 -10.47
N PHE A 119 -33.17 -5.42 -9.48
CA PHE A 119 -34.46 -6.00 -9.17
C PHE A 119 -35.47 -4.87 -8.96
N ASP A 120 -36.67 -5.06 -9.50
CA ASP A 120 -37.82 -4.23 -9.20
C ASP A 120 -38.71 -4.98 -8.20
N PHE A 121 -39.27 -4.23 -7.25
CA PHE A 121 -40.19 -4.75 -6.27
C PHE A 121 -41.51 -3.98 -6.38
N GLN A 122 -42.48 -4.60 -7.04
CA GLN A 122 -43.82 -4.05 -7.24
C GLN A 122 -44.85 -5.13 -6.90
N ASP A 123 -45.97 -4.73 -6.28
CA ASP A 123 -47.08 -5.62 -5.92
C ASP A 123 -46.65 -6.88 -5.14
N ALA A 124 -45.71 -6.70 -4.21
CA ALA A 124 -45.11 -7.76 -3.39
C ALA A 124 -44.38 -8.86 -4.17
N GLN A 125 -44.06 -8.62 -5.44
CA GLN A 125 -43.25 -9.52 -6.27
C GLN A 125 -41.90 -8.88 -6.59
N LEU A 126 -40.86 -9.71 -6.50
CA LEU A 126 -39.52 -9.37 -6.96
C LEU A 126 -39.39 -9.83 -8.42
N SER A 127 -39.11 -8.88 -9.32
CA SER A 127 -38.84 -9.16 -10.72
C SER A 127 -37.42 -8.68 -11.09
N PRO A 128 -36.69 -9.41 -11.94
CA PRO A 128 -35.40 -8.94 -12.42
C PRO A 128 -35.59 -7.67 -13.26
N ASP A 129 -34.76 -6.66 -13.02
CA ASP A 129 -34.70 -5.48 -13.88
C ASP A 129 -33.89 -5.82 -15.14
N LEU A 130 -34.59 -5.97 -16.27
CA LEU A 130 -34.01 -6.37 -17.56
C LEU A 130 -33.65 -5.16 -18.45
N ARG A 131 -33.68 -3.92 -17.92
CA ARG A 131 -33.34 -2.71 -18.67
C ARG A 131 -31.84 -2.62 -18.98
N MET A 132 -31.48 -2.65 -20.25
CA MET A 132 -30.06 -2.50 -20.68
C MET A 132 -29.40 -1.19 -20.23
N GLU A 133 -30.18 -0.16 -19.89
CA GLU A 133 -29.67 1.12 -19.39
C GLU A 133 -30.22 1.47 -18.01
N LEU A 134 -29.32 1.90 -17.13
CA LEU A 134 -29.67 2.46 -15.82
C LEU A 134 -30.48 3.75 -15.98
N PRO A 135 -31.64 3.88 -15.30
CA PRO A 135 -32.42 5.11 -15.24
C PRO A 135 -31.57 6.32 -14.85
N GLU A 136 -31.84 7.47 -15.46
CA GLU A 136 -31.09 8.72 -15.21
C GLU A 136 -31.10 9.10 -13.72
N SER A 137 -32.23 8.92 -13.04
CA SER A 137 -32.35 9.20 -11.60
C SER A 137 -31.41 8.38 -10.72
N LEU A 138 -31.16 7.12 -11.08
CA LEU A 138 -30.19 6.27 -10.38
C LEU A 138 -28.76 6.68 -10.75
N ARG A 139 -28.53 7.05 -12.02
CA ARG A 139 -27.22 7.53 -12.49
C ARG A 139 -26.79 8.79 -11.74
N GLU A 140 -27.70 9.72 -11.50
CA GLU A 140 -27.45 10.91 -10.68
C GLU A 140 -26.98 10.55 -9.27
N ALA A 141 -27.69 9.65 -8.57
CA ALA A 141 -27.29 9.18 -7.24
C ALA A 141 -25.94 8.45 -7.24
N LEU A 142 -25.66 7.67 -8.30
CA LEU A 142 -24.36 7.03 -8.48
C LEU A 142 -23.25 8.08 -8.72
N THR A 143 -23.49 9.11 -9.52
CA THR A 143 -22.47 10.15 -9.75
C THR A 143 -22.26 11.05 -8.55
N ALA A 144 -23.32 11.38 -7.81
CA ALA A 144 -23.27 12.27 -6.66
C ALA A 144 -22.70 11.57 -5.42
N GLY A 145 -22.92 10.26 -5.27
CA GLY A 145 -22.55 9.53 -4.06
C GLY A 145 -23.39 9.89 -2.83
N GLU A 146 -24.49 10.62 -3.01
CA GLU A 146 -25.41 11.04 -1.95
C GLU A 146 -26.87 10.67 -2.29
N ILE A 147 -27.75 10.74 -1.28
CA ILE A 147 -29.19 10.49 -1.47
C ILE A 147 -29.80 11.62 -2.32
N THR A 148 -30.34 11.29 -3.50
CA THR A 148 -31.03 12.24 -4.37
C THR A 148 -32.54 11.98 -4.37
N VAL A 149 -33.32 13.03 -4.67
CA VAL A 149 -34.76 12.92 -4.86
C VAL A 149 -35.08 13.36 -6.29
N SER A 150 -35.66 12.46 -7.06
CA SER A 150 -36.09 12.70 -8.44
C SER A 150 -37.61 12.60 -8.55
N VAL A 151 -38.19 13.22 -9.56
CA VAL A 151 -39.62 13.06 -9.89
C VAL A 151 -39.71 12.20 -11.14
N ASP A 152 -40.48 11.11 -11.09
CA ASP A 152 -40.71 10.27 -12.27
C ASP A 152 -41.78 10.87 -13.20
N GLN A 153 -41.99 10.26 -14.36
CA GLN A 153 -42.94 10.73 -15.39
C GLN A 153 -44.40 10.80 -14.90
N ASN A 154 -44.73 10.13 -13.78
CA ASN A 154 -46.07 10.12 -13.20
C ASN A 154 -46.20 11.14 -12.05
N GLU A 155 -45.31 12.14 -11.98
CA GLU A 155 -45.20 13.11 -10.89
C GLU A 155 -44.93 12.46 -9.52
N GLN A 156 -44.47 11.21 -9.49
CA GLN A 156 -44.19 10.51 -8.24
C GLN A 156 -42.74 10.75 -7.83
N ARG A 157 -42.56 11.18 -6.58
CA ARG A 157 -41.23 11.40 -6.01
C ARG A 157 -40.56 10.07 -5.71
N ARG A 158 -39.35 9.89 -6.23
CA ARG A 158 -38.46 8.77 -5.96
C ARG A 158 -37.25 9.25 -5.18
N VAL A 159 -36.90 8.49 -4.15
CA VAL A 159 -35.64 8.67 -3.44
C VAL A 159 -34.67 7.65 -4.01
N ASN A 160 -33.53 8.13 -4.49
CA ASN A 160 -32.44 7.30 -5.01
C ASN A 160 -31.31 7.33 -3.98
N ILE A 161 -30.86 6.16 -3.55
CA ILE A 161 -29.87 6.02 -2.49
C ILE A 161 -28.70 5.20 -3.02
N PRO A 162 -27.47 5.75 -3.00
CA PRO A 162 -26.30 4.98 -3.34
C PRO A 162 -26.05 3.90 -2.27
N ILE A 163 -25.68 2.72 -2.72
CA ILE A 163 -25.25 1.61 -1.87
C ILE A 163 -23.73 1.69 -1.77
N LEU A 164 -23.26 2.15 -0.62
CA LEU A 164 -21.85 2.35 -0.33
C LEU A 164 -21.36 1.29 0.67
N LEU A 165 -20.23 0.65 0.41
CA LEU A 165 -19.52 -0.18 1.39
C LEU A 165 -18.20 0.48 1.74
N SER A 166 -18.04 0.95 2.98
CA SER A 166 -16.83 1.66 3.43
C SER A 166 -16.42 2.78 2.44
N GLY A 167 -17.37 3.58 1.98
CA GLY A 167 -17.15 4.67 1.01
C GLY A 167 -17.10 4.24 -0.47
N HIS A 168 -17.26 2.96 -0.79
CA HIS A 168 -17.16 2.44 -2.16
C HIS A 168 -18.52 2.21 -2.78
N MET A 169 -18.73 2.76 -3.97
CA MET A 169 -19.96 2.58 -4.72
C MET A 169 -20.11 1.15 -5.22
N MET A 170 -21.17 0.46 -4.77
CA MET A 170 -21.55 -0.86 -5.29
C MET A 170 -22.75 -0.78 -6.23
N GLY A 171 -23.63 0.20 -6.04
CA GLY A 171 -24.84 0.36 -6.83
C GLY A 171 -25.74 1.44 -6.24
N ALA A 172 -26.99 1.44 -6.64
CA ALA A 172 -28.00 2.34 -6.10
C ALA A 172 -29.34 1.62 -6.00
N MET A 173 -30.14 2.02 -5.02
CA MET A 173 -31.54 1.61 -4.90
C MET A 173 -32.43 2.82 -5.09
N SER A 174 -33.66 2.59 -5.53
CA SER A 174 -34.69 3.63 -5.50
C SER A 174 -35.96 3.10 -4.86
N PHE A 175 -36.66 3.98 -4.16
CA PHE A 175 -38.03 3.73 -3.73
C PHE A 175 -38.89 4.97 -3.94
N ARG A 176 -40.19 4.74 -4.03
CA ARG A 176 -41.17 5.81 -4.21
C ARG A 176 -41.66 6.32 -2.86
N LEU A 177 -41.75 7.64 -2.71
CA LEU A 177 -42.37 8.26 -1.55
C LEU A 177 -43.90 8.17 -1.63
N PRO A 178 -44.59 8.06 -0.47
CA PRO A 178 -46.04 8.18 -0.43
C PRO A 178 -46.52 9.53 -1.00
N PRO A 179 -47.72 9.60 -1.59
CA PRO A 179 -48.31 10.86 -2.05
C PRO A 179 -48.31 11.91 -0.93
N GLY A 180 -47.78 13.10 -1.22
CA GLY A 180 -47.70 14.22 -0.27
C GLY A 180 -46.41 14.32 0.55
N ALA A 181 -45.53 13.31 0.53
CA ALA A 181 -44.20 13.42 1.14
C ALA A 181 -43.21 14.08 0.17
N SER A 182 -42.60 15.20 0.57
CA SER A 182 -41.63 15.93 -0.25
C SER A 182 -40.19 15.43 -0.10
N GLU A 183 -39.82 15.01 1.11
CA GLU A 183 -38.48 14.58 1.51
C GLU A 183 -38.54 13.51 2.60
N LEU A 184 -37.43 12.81 2.83
CA LEU A 184 -37.27 11.92 3.98
C LEU A 184 -37.08 12.71 5.27
N SER A 185 -37.84 12.36 6.31
CA SER A 185 -37.58 12.85 7.66
C SER A 185 -36.23 12.38 8.18
N THR A 186 -35.68 13.05 9.20
CA THR A 186 -34.40 12.65 9.83
C THR A 186 -34.41 11.19 10.27
N HIS A 187 -35.49 10.75 10.92
CA HIS A 187 -35.63 9.36 11.36
C HIS A 187 -35.68 8.37 10.19
N GLN A 188 -36.38 8.72 9.11
CA GLN A 188 -36.41 7.87 7.91
C GLN A 188 -35.04 7.79 7.25
N ARG A 189 -34.27 8.89 7.20
CA ARG A 189 -32.90 8.89 6.67
C ARG A 189 -31.99 7.97 7.49
N GLU A 190 -32.06 8.03 8.82
CA GLU A 190 -31.30 7.14 9.71
C GLU A 190 -31.65 5.66 9.49
N LEU A 191 -32.94 5.34 9.35
CA LEU A 191 -33.39 3.98 9.06
C LEU A 191 -32.90 3.49 7.70
N VAL A 192 -33.03 4.32 6.66
CA VAL A 192 -32.57 4.01 5.30
C VAL A 192 -31.07 3.76 5.29
N ASP A 193 -30.28 4.64 5.91
CA ASP A 193 -28.82 4.49 5.99
C ASP A 193 -28.44 3.17 6.68
N GLY A 194 -29.07 2.86 7.82
CA GLY A 194 -28.85 1.59 8.52
C GLY A 194 -29.24 0.34 7.71
N VAL A 195 -30.32 0.40 6.92
CA VAL A 195 -30.74 -0.70 6.05
C VAL A 195 -29.78 -0.86 4.87
N VAL A 196 -29.39 0.23 4.23
CA VAL A 196 -28.49 0.24 3.07
C VAL A 196 -27.10 -0.27 3.46
N GLN A 197 -26.56 0.13 4.61
CA GLN A 197 -25.29 -0.40 5.12
C GLN A 197 -25.34 -1.90 5.38
N ARG A 198 -26.45 -2.41 5.94
CA ARG A 198 -26.62 -3.87 6.15
C ARG A 198 -26.77 -4.62 4.83
N LEU A 199 -27.50 -4.06 3.87
CA LEU A 199 -27.63 -4.63 2.53
C LEU A 199 -26.26 -4.70 1.85
N ALA A 200 -25.49 -3.61 1.91
CA ALA A 200 -24.15 -3.52 1.36
C ALA A 200 -23.25 -4.64 1.89
N LEU A 201 -23.20 -4.80 3.22
CA LEU A 201 -22.43 -5.87 3.86
C LEU A 201 -22.92 -7.28 3.48
N ALA A 202 -24.23 -7.48 3.42
CA ALA A 202 -24.81 -8.77 3.06
C ALA A 202 -24.49 -9.17 1.62
N LEU A 203 -24.56 -8.22 0.68
CA LEU A 203 -24.20 -8.42 -0.73
C LEU A 203 -22.72 -8.80 -0.87
N GLU A 204 -21.82 -8.09 -0.19
CA GLU A 204 -20.38 -8.39 -0.24
C GLU A 204 -20.07 -9.77 0.37
N ASN A 205 -20.64 -10.08 1.53
CA ASN A 205 -20.47 -11.40 2.15
C ASN A 205 -20.98 -12.52 1.24
N LYS A 206 -22.10 -12.30 0.56
CA LYS A 206 -22.67 -13.27 -0.37
C LYS A 206 -21.77 -13.46 -1.60
N ARG A 207 -21.26 -12.37 -2.19
CA ARG A 207 -20.32 -12.40 -3.31
C ARG A 207 -19.02 -13.14 -2.93
N LEU A 208 -18.43 -12.81 -1.78
CA LEU A 208 -17.22 -13.47 -1.26
C LEU A 208 -17.42 -14.96 -1.02
N LEU A 209 -18.57 -15.34 -0.44
CA LEU A 209 -18.91 -16.74 -0.21
C LEU A 209 -19.04 -17.50 -1.54
N GLU A 210 -19.71 -16.92 -2.53
CA GLU A 210 -19.87 -17.53 -3.85
C GLU A 210 -18.54 -17.64 -4.61
N GLN A 211 -17.70 -16.61 -4.55
CA GLN A 211 -16.35 -16.63 -5.11
C GLN A 211 -15.50 -17.72 -4.46
N THR A 212 -15.54 -17.84 -3.13
CA THR A 212 -14.81 -18.87 -2.39
C THR A 212 -15.28 -20.27 -2.77
N ARG A 213 -16.60 -20.47 -2.87
CA ARG A 213 -17.17 -21.76 -3.31
C ARG A 213 -16.75 -22.12 -4.73
N ALA A 214 -16.83 -21.17 -5.65
CA ALA A 214 -16.40 -21.37 -7.04
C ALA A 214 -14.91 -21.72 -7.13
N GLN A 215 -14.07 -21.12 -6.29
CA GLN A 215 -12.65 -21.45 -6.21
C GLN A 215 -12.42 -22.88 -5.70
N VAL A 216 -13.08 -23.26 -4.62
CA VAL A 216 -12.99 -24.63 -4.06
C VAL A 216 -13.47 -25.67 -5.07
N GLU A 217 -14.56 -25.39 -5.80
CA GLU A 217 -15.07 -26.27 -6.84
C GLU A 217 -14.05 -26.48 -7.98
N ARG A 218 -13.45 -25.39 -8.46
CA ARG A 218 -12.38 -25.45 -9.48
C ARG A 218 -11.17 -26.24 -9.00
N GLU A 219 -10.73 -26.02 -7.76
CA GLU A 219 -9.58 -26.72 -7.20
C GLU A 219 -9.88 -28.21 -6.97
N SER A 220 -11.08 -28.55 -6.50
CA SER A 220 -11.52 -29.94 -6.35
C SER A 220 -11.55 -30.65 -7.70
N LEU A 221 -12.02 -29.99 -8.76
CA LEU A 221 -12.00 -30.54 -10.11
C LEU A 221 -10.57 -30.77 -10.60
N ALA A 222 -9.69 -29.78 -10.44
CA ALA A 222 -8.28 -29.89 -10.82
C ALA A 222 -7.56 -31.03 -10.09
N ASN A 223 -7.80 -31.18 -8.78
CA ASN A 223 -7.23 -32.27 -7.98
C ASN A 223 -7.79 -33.64 -8.38
N ALA A 224 -9.10 -33.74 -8.67
CA ALA A 224 -9.71 -34.98 -9.16
C ALA A 224 -9.09 -35.41 -10.51
N ILE A 225 -8.94 -34.47 -11.45
CA ILE A 225 -8.27 -34.71 -12.73
C ILE A 225 -6.82 -35.15 -12.50
N GLY A 226 -6.06 -34.44 -11.66
CA GLY A 226 -4.68 -34.78 -11.32
C GLY A 226 -4.56 -36.19 -10.73
N GLY A 227 -5.47 -36.59 -9.84
CA GLY A 227 -5.51 -37.93 -9.26
C GLY A 227 -5.75 -39.04 -10.29
N VAL A 228 -6.67 -38.82 -11.24
CA VAL A 228 -6.93 -39.76 -12.36
C VAL A 228 -5.69 -39.90 -13.23
N LEU A 229 -5.05 -38.79 -13.60
CA LEU A 229 -3.84 -38.78 -14.41
C LEU A 229 -2.68 -39.52 -13.72
N LEU A 230 -2.48 -39.30 -12.43
CA LEU A 230 -1.43 -39.97 -11.65
C LEU A 230 -1.69 -41.46 -11.43
N SER A 231 -2.94 -41.92 -11.56
CA SER A 231 -3.31 -43.33 -11.39
C SER A 231 -3.16 -44.15 -12.67
N ALA A 232 -2.86 -43.51 -13.80
CA ALA A 232 -2.70 -44.19 -15.08
C ALA A 232 -1.48 -45.13 -15.08
N PRO A 233 -1.60 -46.34 -15.66
CA PRO A 233 -0.54 -47.36 -15.57
C PRO A 233 0.69 -47.06 -16.43
N ASP A 234 0.56 -46.21 -17.44
CA ASP A 234 1.63 -45.86 -18.37
C ASP A 234 1.43 -44.47 -19.00
N VAL A 235 2.47 -43.97 -19.68
CA VAL A 235 2.47 -42.64 -20.32
C VAL A 235 1.41 -42.51 -21.41
N GLN A 236 1.08 -43.60 -22.13
CA GLN A 236 0.10 -43.56 -23.21
C GLN A 236 -1.30 -43.34 -22.64
N GLN A 237 -1.63 -44.00 -21.52
CA GLN A 237 -2.88 -43.80 -20.79
C GLN A 237 -2.98 -42.40 -20.16
N ILE A 238 -1.88 -41.83 -19.64
CA ILE A 238 -1.86 -40.43 -19.17
C ILE A 238 -2.25 -39.48 -20.31
N LEU A 239 -1.65 -39.64 -21.49
CA LEU A 239 -1.92 -38.78 -22.64
C LEU A 239 -3.36 -38.89 -23.15
N LEU A 240 -3.91 -40.12 -23.16
CA LEU A 240 -5.30 -40.37 -23.54
C LEU A 240 -6.26 -39.71 -22.55
N LEU A 241 -6.12 -40.00 -21.25
CA LEU A 241 -6.95 -39.43 -20.19
C LEU A 241 -6.84 -37.91 -20.13
N ALA A 242 -5.62 -37.35 -20.25
CA ALA A 242 -5.45 -35.90 -20.29
C ALA A 242 -6.22 -35.29 -21.47
N SER A 243 -6.13 -35.90 -22.65
CA SER A 243 -6.83 -35.41 -23.83
C SER A 243 -8.35 -35.39 -23.64
N GLU A 244 -8.92 -36.46 -23.06
CA GLU A 244 -10.34 -36.56 -22.72
C GLU A 244 -10.75 -35.50 -21.70
N GLN A 245 -10.02 -35.40 -20.58
CA GLN A 245 -10.32 -34.42 -19.52
C GLN A 245 -10.21 -32.98 -20.02
N PHE A 246 -9.29 -32.64 -20.91
CA PHE A 246 -9.19 -31.30 -21.50
C PHE A 246 -10.35 -30.98 -22.46
N MET A 247 -10.88 -31.97 -23.19
CA MET A 247 -12.06 -31.78 -24.02
C MET A 247 -13.29 -31.49 -23.14
N ASP A 248 -13.49 -32.27 -22.08
CA ASP A 248 -14.64 -32.14 -21.19
C ASP A 248 -14.58 -30.91 -20.29
N ALA A 249 -13.44 -30.65 -19.64
CA ALA A 249 -13.32 -29.59 -18.63
C ALA A 249 -13.29 -28.18 -19.23
N VAL A 250 -12.74 -28.03 -20.44
CA VAL A 250 -12.52 -26.71 -21.08
C VAL A 250 -13.41 -26.51 -22.30
N GLY A 251 -14.23 -27.51 -22.67
CA GLY A 251 -15.03 -27.49 -23.89
C GLY A 251 -14.17 -27.46 -25.16
N ALA A 252 -12.95 -28.03 -25.11
CA ALA A 252 -12.03 -28.01 -26.23
C ALA A 252 -12.53 -28.92 -27.36
N VAL A 253 -12.57 -28.38 -28.58
CA VAL A 253 -13.02 -29.13 -29.78
C VAL A 253 -11.93 -30.09 -30.28
N GLN A 254 -10.66 -29.80 -29.99
CA GLN A 254 -9.52 -30.65 -30.33
C GLN A 254 -8.39 -30.45 -29.32
N THR A 255 -7.85 -31.56 -28.82
CA THR A 255 -6.65 -31.58 -27.96
C THR A 255 -5.50 -32.28 -28.68
N ARG A 256 -4.31 -31.66 -28.72
CA ARG A 256 -3.08 -32.28 -29.26
C ARG A 256 -1.96 -32.15 -28.23
N ILE A 257 -1.41 -33.29 -27.81
CA ILE A 257 -0.30 -33.35 -26.85
C ILE A 257 0.93 -33.94 -27.55
N ASN A 258 2.05 -33.20 -27.54
CA ASN A 258 3.33 -33.66 -28.10
C ASN A 258 4.41 -33.54 -27.02
N ILE A 259 5.10 -34.64 -26.71
CA ILE A 259 6.27 -34.63 -25.83
C ILE A 259 7.51 -34.71 -26.72
N ARG A 260 8.35 -33.66 -26.70
CA ARG A 260 9.64 -33.65 -27.41
C ARG A 260 10.75 -33.43 -26.39
N PRO A 261 11.66 -34.40 -26.15
CA PRO A 261 12.85 -34.12 -25.37
C PRO A 261 13.68 -33.05 -26.10
N GLU A 262 14.40 -32.21 -25.34
CA GLU A 262 15.33 -31.25 -25.95
C GLU A 262 16.28 -31.99 -26.90
N PRO A 263 16.56 -31.45 -28.10
CA PRO A 263 17.55 -32.04 -28.98
C PRO A 263 18.87 -32.05 -28.24
N SER A 264 19.43 -33.24 -27.98
CA SER A 264 20.84 -33.34 -27.64
C SER A 264 21.60 -32.73 -28.81
N GLU A 265 22.42 -31.71 -28.54
CA GLU A 265 23.35 -31.17 -29.53
C GLU A 265 24.15 -32.35 -30.08
N THR A 266 23.82 -32.75 -31.30
CA THR A 266 24.58 -33.74 -32.04
C THR A 266 25.98 -33.16 -32.16
N VAL A 267 26.94 -33.77 -31.48
CA VAL A 267 28.36 -33.53 -31.66
C VAL A 267 28.63 -33.74 -33.14
N GLU A 268 28.82 -32.65 -33.87
CA GLU A 268 29.32 -32.68 -35.25
C GLU A 268 30.66 -33.41 -35.22
N GLU A 269 30.68 -34.61 -35.79
CA GLU A 269 31.88 -35.38 -36.04
C GLU A 269 32.82 -34.54 -36.91
N LEU A 270 33.95 -34.15 -36.31
CA LEU A 270 35.14 -33.73 -37.03
C LEU A 270 35.59 -34.88 -37.94
N SER A 271 35.38 -34.72 -39.24
CA SER A 271 36.15 -35.40 -40.29
C SER A 271 36.43 -34.45 -41.44
#